data_AF-A0A0R3T2M1-F1
#
_entry.id   AF-A0A0R3T2M1-F1
#
_cell.length_a   1.000
_cell.length_b   1.000
_cell.length_c   1.000
_cell.angle_alpha   90.00
_cell.angle_beta   90.00
_cell.angle_gamma   90.00
#
_symmetry.space_group_name_H-M   'P 1'
#
loop_
_entity.id
_entity.type
_entity.pdbx_description
1 polymer ?
#
loop_
_entity_poly.entity_id
_entity_poly.type
_entity_poly.pdbx_seq_one_letter_code
_entity_poly.pdbx_strand_id
1 'polypeptide(L)'
;MGFKKILASLFTYETPKIIEIYNYKIGIAHRILQTIIIIYFGKKLYIITSSWVVIYDKGYQVTESLISVCLTKVKGFLVKDYKQDRNYLPQIWDNAEIVYPPLEQGAILIITNTIETLRQTPCIGKPIYSWCPLENDTISTDFNLQKRFEMISNYTIYIKLFIEYRRFGIKGNNIFDDIDITTCQFDKKDPINRHCPIFKLGYIFEEINLKPPALYKNY
;
A
#
# COMPACT_ATOMS: atom_id res chain seq x y z
N MET A 1 39.32 19.12 62.78
CA MET A 1 38.97 17.76 62.31
C MET A 1 39.24 17.69 60.81
N GLY A 2 40.25 16.91 60.41
CA GLY A 2 41.03 17.18 59.20
C GLY A 2 40.41 16.74 57.87
N PHE A 3 40.61 17.57 56.84
CA PHE A 3 40.34 17.33 55.41
C PHE A 3 40.76 15.93 54.92
N LYS A 4 41.81 15.34 55.51
CA LYS A 4 42.25 13.96 55.26
C LYS A 4 41.20 12.88 55.59
N LYS A 5 40.37 13.05 56.62
CA LYS A 5 39.29 12.11 56.96
C LYS A 5 38.12 12.18 55.96
N ILE A 6 37.83 13.39 55.47
CA ILE A 6 36.82 13.62 54.42
C ILE A 6 37.29 12.99 53.10
N LEU A 7 38.56 13.19 52.75
CA LEU A 7 39.16 12.57 51.57
C LEU A 7 39.15 11.04 51.65
N ALA A 8 39.45 10.47 52.82
CA ALA A 8 39.41 9.03 53.02
C ALA A 8 37.99 8.45 52.88
N SER A 9 36.97 9.14 53.39
CA SER A 9 35.56 8.73 53.27
C SER A 9 35.02 8.76 51.82
N LEU A 10 35.57 9.60 50.93
CA LEU A 10 35.18 9.64 49.52
C LEU A 10 35.72 8.44 48.72
N PHE A 11 36.79 7.80 49.20
CA PHE A 11 37.43 6.64 48.56
C PHE A 11 37.26 5.33 49.36
N THR A 12 36.38 5.31 50.35
CA THR A 12 36.01 4.07 51.07
C THR A 12 34.83 3.40 50.37
N TYR A 13 35.04 2.16 49.94
CA TYR A 13 33.99 1.27 49.48
C TYR A 13 33.79 0.17 50.52
N GLU A 14 32.63 0.14 51.15
CA GLU A 14 32.29 -0.88 52.14
C GLU A 14 31.79 -2.14 51.40
N THR A 15 32.47 -3.27 51.62
CA THR A 15 32.00 -4.58 51.17
C THR A 15 31.51 -5.41 52.34
N PRO A 16 30.41 -6.18 52.17
CA PRO A 16 29.98 -7.11 53.20
C PRO A 16 31.08 -8.14 53.43
N LYS A 17 31.39 -8.43 54.70
CA LYS A 17 32.32 -9.52 55.04
C LYS A 17 31.61 -10.86 54.79
N ILE A 18 32.12 -11.64 53.83
CA ILE A 18 31.53 -12.91 53.42
C ILE A 18 32.24 -14.06 54.14
N ILE A 19 31.49 -15.11 54.48
CA ILE A 19 32.02 -16.35 55.06
C ILE A 19 32.04 -17.42 53.97
N GLU A 20 33.20 -18.03 53.75
CA GLU A 20 33.34 -19.17 52.84
C GLU A 20 33.12 -20.49 53.58
N ILE A 21 32.11 -21.26 53.15
CA ILE A 21 31.77 -22.56 53.74
C ILE A 21 32.17 -23.67 52.76
N TYR A 22 33.19 -24.47 53.12
CA TYR A 22 33.74 -25.53 52.26
C TYR A 22 33.01 -26.87 52.43
N ASN A 23 31.71 -26.93 52.10
CA ASN A 23 30.92 -28.16 52.17
C ASN A 23 30.31 -28.51 50.79
N TYR A 24 30.64 -29.69 50.25
CA TYR A 24 30.22 -30.11 48.91
C TYR A 24 28.69 -30.26 48.78
N LYS A 25 27.98 -30.67 49.83
CA LYS A 25 26.50 -30.81 49.80
C LYS A 25 25.82 -29.46 49.63
N ILE A 26 26.29 -28.45 50.38
CA ILE A 26 25.78 -27.07 50.33
C ILE A 26 26.17 -26.42 49.00
N GLY A 27 27.40 -26.65 48.53
CA GLY A 27 27.87 -26.16 47.25
C GLY A 27 27.04 -26.67 46.06
N ILE A 28 26.73 -27.97 46.03
CA ILE A 28 25.86 -28.57 45.00
C ILE A 28 24.46 -27.96 45.05
N ALA A 29 23.85 -27.83 46.24
CA ALA A 29 22.52 -27.23 46.38
C ALA A 29 22.49 -25.78 45.87
N HIS A 30 23.50 -24.97 46.20
CA HIS A 30 23.61 -23.59 45.72
C HIS A 30 23.81 -23.51 44.20
N ARG A 31 24.64 -24.38 43.62
CA ARG A 31 24.84 -24.44 42.15
C ARG A 31 23.59 -24.90 41.41
N ILE A 32 22.83 -25.85 41.97
CA ILE A 32 21.53 -26.26 41.41
C ILE A 32 20.53 -25.11 41.47
N LEU A 33 20.42 -24.40 42.59
CA LEU A 33 19.54 -23.24 42.73
C LEU A 33 19.90 -22.13 41.74
N GLN A 34 21.18 -21.79 41.61
CA GLN A 34 21.67 -20.83 40.61
C GLN A 34 21.31 -21.27 39.19
N THR A 35 21.48 -22.57 38.88
CA THR A 35 21.14 -23.14 37.57
C THR A 35 19.63 -23.08 37.31
N ILE A 36 18.78 -23.36 38.31
CA ILE A 36 17.32 -23.26 38.20
C ILE A 36 16.88 -21.82 37.98
N ILE A 37 17.47 -20.85 38.68
CA ILE A 37 17.18 -19.42 38.51
C ILE A 37 17.62 -18.96 37.10
N ILE A 38 18.81 -19.36 36.66
CA ILE A 38 19.32 -19.06 35.32
C ILE A 38 18.46 -19.75 34.24
N ILE A 39 17.95 -20.96 34.45
CA ILE A 39 17.04 -21.61 33.50
C ILE A 39 15.64 -20.99 33.57
N TYR A 40 15.12 -20.62 34.74
CA TYR A 40 13.78 -20.03 34.85
C TYR A 40 13.73 -18.63 34.22
N PHE A 41 14.67 -17.76 34.60
CA PHE A 41 14.79 -16.42 34.01
C PHE A 41 15.40 -16.49 32.62
N GLY A 42 16.50 -17.22 32.44
CA GLY A 42 17.18 -17.37 31.16
C GLY A 42 16.39 -18.15 30.12
N LYS A 43 15.60 -19.19 30.42
CA LYS A 43 14.80 -19.87 29.37
C LYS A 43 13.65 -18.98 28.87
N LYS A 44 13.10 -18.11 29.73
CA LYS A 44 12.09 -17.10 29.36
C LYS A 44 12.71 -15.84 28.70
N LEU A 45 13.99 -15.54 28.96
CA LEU A 45 14.70 -14.33 28.52
C LEU A 45 15.66 -14.58 27.32
N TYR A 46 16.38 -15.71 27.28
CA TYR A 46 17.38 -16.11 26.27
C TYR A 46 16.76 -16.47 24.91
N ILE A 47 15.52 -16.97 24.90
CA ILE A 47 14.79 -17.26 23.67
C ILE A 47 14.07 -16.01 23.13
N ILE A 48 13.79 -15.00 23.97
CA ILE A 48 12.85 -13.91 23.66
C ILE A 48 13.48 -12.51 23.62
N THR A 49 14.63 -12.24 24.24
CA THR A 49 15.07 -10.83 24.44
C THR A 49 16.45 -10.44 23.91
N SER A 50 17.47 -11.31 23.94
CA SER A 50 18.81 -10.91 23.47
C SER A 50 19.06 -11.21 22.00
N SER A 51 18.59 -12.35 21.48
CA SER A 51 18.74 -12.71 20.07
C SER A 51 17.50 -12.40 19.23
N TRP A 52 16.30 -12.49 19.79
CA TRP A 52 15.05 -12.15 19.08
C TRP A 52 14.98 -10.65 18.78
N VAL A 53 15.14 -9.77 19.78
CA VAL A 53 15.09 -8.31 19.55
C VAL A 53 16.20 -7.82 18.61
N VAL A 54 17.38 -8.44 18.66
CA VAL A 54 18.49 -8.06 17.78
C VAL A 54 18.31 -8.59 16.36
N ILE A 55 17.85 -9.83 16.17
CA ILE A 55 17.75 -10.46 14.83
C ILE A 55 16.38 -10.21 14.19
N TYR A 56 15.30 -10.40 14.95
CA TYR A 56 13.91 -10.29 14.49
C TYR A 56 13.46 -8.82 14.40
N ASP A 57 13.58 -8.07 15.50
CA ASP A 57 13.20 -6.64 15.51
C ASP A 57 14.29 -5.74 14.91
N LYS A 58 15.44 -6.32 14.52
CA LYS A 58 16.60 -5.60 13.99
C LYS A 58 16.99 -4.42 14.87
N GLY A 59 17.00 -4.59 16.20
CA GLY A 59 17.25 -3.51 17.17
C GLY A 59 18.61 -2.80 17.04
N TYR A 60 19.53 -3.33 16.23
CA TYR A 60 20.79 -2.68 15.87
C TYR A 60 20.65 -1.66 14.72
N GLN A 61 19.50 -1.63 14.03
CA GLN A 61 19.23 -0.72 12.91
C GLN A 61 18.40 0.47 13.39
N VAL A 62 18.76 1.65 12.88
CA VAL A 62 17.88 2.82 12.97
C VAL A 62 16.85 2.72 11.85
N THR A 63 15.56 2.82 12.18
CA THR A 63 14.48 2.78 11.19
C THR A 63 13.94 4.18 10.91
N GLU A 64 13.39 4.37 9.72
CA GLU A 64 12.70 5.59 9.30
C GLU A 64 11.45 5.19 8.52
N SER A 65 10.39 5.99 8.64
CA SER A 65 9.21 5.89 7.78
C SER A 65 9.54 6.35 6.36
N LEU A 66 9.02 5.62 5.37
CA LEU A 66 9.16 5.97 3.96
C LEU A 66 8.24 7.15 3.57
N ILE A 67 8.77 8.11 2.81
CA ILE A 67 7.96 9.07 2.05
C ILE A 67 7.80 8.53 0.63
N SER A 68 6.56 8.38 0.17
CA SER A 68 6.27 7.85 -1.17
C SER A 68 5.33 8.77 -1.96
N VAL A 69 5.54 8.80 -3.27
CA VAL A 69 4.66 9.48 -4.23
C VAL A 69 4.35 8.51 -5.36
N CYS A 70 3.06 8.31 -5.60
CA CYS A 70 2.56 7.46 -6.68
C CYS A 70 1.98 8.34 -7.78
N LEU A 71 2.57 8.24 -8.97
CA LEU A 71 2.05 8.86 -10.19
C LEU A 71 1.52 7.77 -11.09
N THR A 72 0.36 8.02 -11.68
CA THR A 72 -0.34 7.03 -12.48
C THR A 72 -0.69 7.62 -13.83
N LYS A 73 -0.69 6.76 -14.85
CA LYS A 73 -1.12 7.12 -16.19
C LYS A 73 -1.87 5.97 -16.81
N VAL A 74 -3.12 6.21 -17.20
CA VAL A 74 -3.94 5.24 -17.89
C VAL A 74 -3.78 5.42 -19.39
N LYS A 75 -3.85 4.32 -20.14
CA LYS A 75 -3.98 4.33 -21.59
C LYS A 75 -5.09 3.37 -21.98
N GLY A 76 -6.02 3.89 -22.77
CA GLY A 76 -7.20 3.19 -23.26
C GLY A 76 -8.07 4.18 -24.02
N PHE A 77 -9.06 3.64 -24.71
CA PHE A 77 -10.12 4.44 -25.32
C PHE A 77 -11.45 3.72 -25.10
N LEU A 78 -12.55 4.45 -25.09
CA LEU A 78 -13.90 3.93 -24.96
C LEU A 78 -14.70 4.43 -26.16
N VAL A 79 -15.49 3.54 -26.77
CA VAL A 79 -16.42 3.95 -27.84
C VAL A 79 -17.82 4.01 -27.26
N LYS A 80 -18.46 5.17 -27.39
CA LYS A 80 -19.84 5.40 -27.03
C LYS A 80 -20.69 5.47 -28.30
N ASP A 81 -21.65 4.59 -28.39
CA ASP A 81 -22.69 4.56 -29.41
C ASP A 81 -24.04 4.80 -28.75
N TYR A 82 -24.64 5.96 -29.01
CA TYR A 82 -25.90 6.36 -28.39
C TYR A 82 -27.06 5.95 -29.30
N LYS A 83 -27.60 4.75 -29.09
CA LYS A 83 -28.70 4.22 -29.92
C LYS A 83 -29.99 5.02 -29.88
N GLN A 84 -30.18 5.88 -28.89
CA GLN A 84 -31.44 6.61 -28.69
C GLN A 84 -31.65 7.75 -29.70
N ASP A 85 -30.60 8.20 -30.38
CA ASP A 85 -30.69 9.32 -31.31
C ASP A 85 -29.91 8.99 -32.60
N ARG A 86 -30.61 8.54 -33.65
CA ARG A 86 -30.01 8.06 -34.92
C ARG A 86 -29.14 9.10 -35.65
N ASN A 87 -29.17 10.35 -35.21
CA ASN A 87 -28.38 11.45 -35.76
C ASN A 87 -27.02 11.62 -35.07
N TYR A 88 -26.74 10.90 -33.98
CA TYR A 88 -25.46 10.98 -33.29
C TYR A 88 -24.48 9.94 -33.84
N LEU A 89 -23.27 10.40 -34.12
CA LEU A 89 -22.16 9.55 -34.50
C LEU A 89 -21.54 8.89 -33.26
N PRO A 90 -20.94 7.70 -33.40
CA PRO A 90 -20.20 7.08 -32.30
C PRO A 90 -19.07 8.01 -31.85
N GLN A 91 -19.03 8.32 -30.56
CA GLN A 91 -18.00 9.15 -29.96
C GLN A 91 -16.88 8.27 -29.39
N ILE A 92 -15.64 8.68 -29.62
CA ILE A 92 -14.47 8.07 -29.01
C ILE A 92 -14.07 8.93 -27.82
N TRP A 93 -13.96 8.29 -26.65
CA TRP A 93 -13.42 8.87 -25.44
C TRP A 93 -12.02 8.34 -25.26
N ASP A 94 -11.05 9.22 -25.05
CA ASP A 94 -9.67 8.87 -24.78
C ASP A 94 -9.35 9.04 -23.28
N ASN A 95 -8.06 9.02 -22.95
CA ASN A 95 -7.62 9.15 -21.56
C ASN A 95 -8.04 10.47 -20.88
N ALA A 96 -8.19 11.57 -21.62
CA ALA A 96 -8.57 12.86 -21.09
C ALA A 96 -10.04 12.91 -20.65
N GLU A 97 -10.92 12.15 -21.32
CA GLU A 97 -12.34 12.07 -20.94
C GLU A 97 -12.61 10.94 -19.93
N ILE A 98 -11.85 9.84 -19.98
CA ILE A 98 -12.11 8.65 -19.14
C ILE A 98 -11.53 8.81 -17.73
N VAL A 99 -10.43 9.55 -17.56
CA VAL A 99 -9.74 9.67 -16.27
C VAL A 99 -9.96 11.04 -15.66
N TYR A 100 -10.50 11.08 -14.44
CA TYR A 100 -10.73 12.31 -13.70
C TYR A 100 -10.45 12.16 -12.21
N PRO A 101 -9.72 13.08 -11.56
CA PRO A 101 -8.91 14.11 -12.18
C PRO A 101 -7.73 13.47 -12.95
N PRO A 102 -7.14 14.17 -13.94
CA PRO A 102 -6.03 13.62 -14.72
C PRO A 102 -4.75 13.40 -13.90
N LEU A 103 -4.67 13.99 -12.71
CA LEU A 103 -3.54 13.84 -11.79
C LEU A 103 -4.04 13.77 -10.34
N GLU A 104 -3.84 12.63 -9.67
CA GLU A 104 -4.13 12.43 -8.26
C GLU A 104 -3.02 11.59 -7.60
N GLN A 105 -2.82 11.79 -6.29
CA GLN A 105 -1.82 11.05 -5.54
C GLN A 105 -2.44 9.77 -4.97
N GLY A 106 -2.00 8.61 -5.46
CA GLY A 106 -2.37 7.31 -4.87
C GLY A 106 -3.78 6.81 -5.18
N ALA A 107 -4.56 7.54 -5.98
CA ALA A 107 -5.86 7.12 -6.46
C ALA A 107 -6.06 7.52 -7.94
N ILE A 108 -7.00 6.86 -8.60
CA ILE A 108 -7.45 7.16 -9.96
C ILE A 108 -8.92 6.78 -10.03
N LEU A 109 -9.73 7.62 -10.67
CA LEU A 109 -11.07 7.24 -11.09
C LEU A 109 -11.10 7.08 -12.62
N ILE A 110 -11.60 5.92 -13.05
CA ILE A 110 -11.78 5.55 -14.46
C ILE A 110 -13.28 5.45 -14.72
N ILE A 111 -13.77 6.26 -15.65
CA ILE A 111 -15.19 6.31 -16.00
C ILE A 111 -15.52 5.15 -16.93
N THR A 112 -16.35 4.22 -16.44
CA THR A 112 -16.78 3.03 -17.19
C THR A 112 -18.16 3.20 -17.83
N ASN A 113 -19.00 4.07 -17.26
CA ASN A 113 -20.31 4.40 -17.80
C ASN A 113 -20.70 5.84 -17.47
N THR A 114 -21.60 6.41 -18.28
CA THR A 114 -22.09 7.77 -18.14
C THR A 114 -23.53 7.86 -18.59
N ILE A 115 -24.32 8.62 -17.85
CA ILE A 115 -25.64 9.07 -18.28
C ILE A 115 -25.48 10.57 -18.52
N GLU A 116 -25.76 11.02 -19.74
CA GLU A 116 -25.56 12.41 -20.15
C GLU A 116 -26.91 13.01 -20.52
N THR A 117 -27.24 14.17 -19.95
CA THR A 117 -28.44 14.94 -20.24
C THR A 117 -28.09 16.17 -21.05
N LEU A 118 -28.21 16.06 -22.37
CA LEU A 118 -27.82 17.13 -23.26
C LEU A 118 -28.78 18.33 -23.14
N ARG A 119 -28.23 19.55 -23.24
CA ARG A 119 -28.97 20.83 -23.34
C ARG A 119 -29.85 21.13 -22.13
N GLN A 120 -29.35 20.88 -20.93
CA GLN A 120 -30.03 21.32 -19.71
C GLN A 120 -30.08 22.85 -19.60
N THR A 121 -31.27 23.37 -19.28
CA THR A 121 -31.56 24.79 -19.04
C THR A 121 -32.32 24.94 -17.72
N PRO A 122 -32.23 26.08 -17.03
CA PRO A 122 -33.01 26.28 -15.80
C PRO A 122 -34.52 26.26 -16.10
N CYS A 123 -35.28 25.44 -15.37
CA CYS A 123 -36.73 25.37 -15.52
C CYS A 123 -37.38 26.55 -14.77
N ILE A 124 -37.75 27.61 -15.49
CA ILE A 124 -38.49 28.74 -14.91
C ILE A 124 -39.99 28.49 -15.13
N GLY A 125 -40.80 28.53 -14.06
CA GLY A 125 -42.26 28.36 -14.13
C GLY A 125 -42.79 26.91 -14.06
N LYS A 126 -41.93 25.95 -13.68
CA LYS A 126 -42.32 24.55 -13.35
C LYS A 126 -42.49 24.40 -11.82
N PRO A 127 -43.20 23.36 -11.34
CA PRO A 127 -43.42 23.16 -9.89
C PRO A 127 -42.13 22.95 -9.09
N ILE A 128 -41.02 22.59 -9.74
CA ILE A 128 -39.70 22.43 -9.12
C ILE A 128 -38.71 23.33 -9.86
N TYR A 129 -37.94 24.12 -9.11
CA TYR A 129 -36.84 24.92 -9.65
C TYR A 129 -35.60 24.02 -9.79
N SER A 130 -35.34 23.53 -11.00
CA SER A 130 -34.26 22.58 -11.31
C SER A 130 -33.70 22.81 -12.72
N TRP A 131 -32.83 21.92 -13.18
CA TRP A 131 -32.40 21.83 -14.58
C TRP A 131 -33.37 20.96 -15.38
N CYS A 132 -33.74 21.41 -16.59
CA CYS A 132 -34.64 20.72 -17.52
C CYS A 132 -33.95 20.49 -18.87
N PRO A 133 -34.14 19.32 -19.50
CA PRO A 133 -34.92 18.18 -19.01
C PRO A 133 -34.27 17.47 -17.82
N LEU A 134 -35.10 16.84 -16.98
CA LEU A 134 -34.62 16.01 -15.88
C LEU A 134 -33.88 14.79 -16.43
N GLU A 135 -32.92 14.31 -15.66
CA GLU A 135 -32.18 13.10 -15.98
C GLU A 135 -33.10 11.88 -16.05
N ASN A 136 -32.88 11.07 -17.08
CA ASN A 136 -33.60 9.84 -17.26
C ASN A 136 -32.67 8.66 -17.02
N ASP A 137 -32.64 8.21 -15.76
CA ASP A 137 -31.83 7.07 -15.30
C ASP A 137 -32.26 5.73 -15.90
N THR A 138 -33.43 5.67 -16.53
CA THR A 138 -33.93 4.46 -17.20
C THR A 138 -33.30 4.24 -18.57
N ILE A 139 -32.56 5.24 -19.08
CA ILE A 139 -31.77 5.09 -20.29
C ILE A 139 -30.58 4.21 -19.94
N SER A 140 -30.81 2.90 -19.99
CA SER A 140 -29.72 1.95 -20.08
C SER A 140 -29.02 2.25 -21.39
N THR A 141 -27.78 2.70 -21.29
CA THR A 141 -26.89 2.72 -22.42
C THR A 141 -26.81 1.28 -22.95
N ASP A 142 -27.53 0.97 -24.03
CA ASP A 142 -27.71 -0.38 -24.61
C ASP A 142 -26.42 -0.89 -25.26
N PHE A 143 -25.39 -0.99 -24.44
CA PHE A 143 -24.11 -1.59 -24.76
C PHE A 143 -24.13 -3.03 -24.28
N ASN A 144 -23.55 -3.91 -25.08
CA ASN A 144 -23.22 -5.24 -24.60
C ASN A 144 -22.21 -5.08 -23.45
N LEU A 145 -22.68 -5.30 -22.21
CA LEU A 145 -21.88 -5.18 -20.98
C LEU A 145 -20.58 -5.99 -21.06
N GLN A 146 -20.66 -7.15 -21.71
CA GLN A 146 -19.51 -8.02 -21.95
C GLN A 146 -18.46 -7.33 -22.85
N LYS A 147 -18.90 -6.75 -23.98
CA LYS A 147 -18.00 -6.03 -24.91
C LYS A 147 -17.34 -4.83 -24.23
N ARG A 148 -18.08 -4.10 -23.40
CA ARG A 148 -17.53 -2.96 -22.67
C ARG A 148 -16.53 -3.42 -21.60
N PHE A 149 -16.84 -4.50 -20.89
CA PHE A 149 -15.92 -5.09 -19.93
C PHE A 149 -14.63 -5.56 -20.60
N GLU A 150 -14.71 -6.22 -21.75
CA GLU A 150 -13.54 -6.62 -22.56
C GLU A 150 -12.71 -5.40 -23.00
N MET A 151 -13.36 -4.30 -23.38
CA MET A 151 -12.67 -3.07 -23.76
C MET A 151 -11.89 -2.46 -22.58
N ILE A 152 -12.53 -2.34 -21.42
CA ILE A 152 -11.91 -1.83 -20.19
C ILE A 152 -10.80 -2.77 -19.70
N SER A 153 -10.99 -4.08 -19.83
CA SER A 153 -9.99 -5.09 -19.43
C SER A 153 -8.67 -4.95 -20.22
N ASN A 154 -8.74 -4.41 -21.43
CA ASN A 154 -7.56 -4.13 -22.27
C ASN A 154 -6.88 -2.80 -21.95
N TYR A 155 -7.38 -2.01 -21.00
CA TYR A 155 -6.71 -0.79 -20.58
C TYR A 155 -5.42 -1.11 -19.84
N THR A 156 -4.45 -0.22 -20.00
CA THR A 156 -3.16 -0.32 -19.32
C THR A 156 -2.99 0.83 -18.36
N ILE A 157 -2.48 0.53 -17.17
CA ILE A 157 -2.13 1.52 -16.15
C ILE A 157 -0.63 1.43 -15.92
N TYR A 158 0.05 2.55 -16.13
CA TYR A 158 1.44 2.73 -15.76
C TYR A 158 1.52 3.36 -14.38
N ILE A 159 2.21 2.69 -13.46
CA ILE A 159 2.39 3.14 -12.08
C ILE A 159 3.85 3.51 -11.87
N LYS A 160 4.13 4.80 -11.65
CA LYS A 160 5.46 5.30 -11.30
C LYS A 160 5.51 5.65 -9.82
N LEU A 161 6.20 4.82 -9.06
CA LEU A 161 6.41 5.01 -7.63
C LEU A 161 7.77 5.64 -7.40
N PHE A 162 7.79 6.72 -6.62
CA PHE A 162 9.01 7.31 -6.08
C PHE A 162 9.02 7.14 -4.57
N ILE A 163 10.19 6.79 -4.04
CA ILE A 163 10.39 6.55 -2.61
C ILE A 163 11.61 7.32 -2.13
N GLU A 164 11.52 7.92 -0.95
CA GLU A 164 12.62 8.64 -0.31
C GLU A 164 12.69 8.33 1.18
N TYR A 165 13.88 7.94 1.64
CA TYR A 165 14.25 7.90 3.05
C TYR A 165 15.08 9.14 3.36
N ARG A 166 14.44 10.16 3.90
CA ARG A 166 15.02 11.50 4.04
C ARG A 166 16.20 11.52 5.01
N ARG A 167 16.14 10.74 6.09
CA ARG A 167 17.22 10.64 7.09
C ARG A 167 18.46 9.96 6.52
N PHE A 168 18.27 8.97 5.65
CA PHE A 168 19.38 8.24 5.03
C PHE A 168 19.83 8.84 3.69
N GLY A 169 19.09 9.80 3.14
CA GLY A 169 19.37 10.41 1.84
C GLY A 169 19.19 9.46 0.66
N ILE A 170 18.48 8.35 0.84
CA ILE A 170 18.28 7.31 -0.18
C ILE A 170 17.01 7.63 -0.95
N LYS A 171 17.11 7.71 -2.27
CA LYS A 171 15.99 7.88 -3.20
C LYS A 171 15.92 6.66 -4.12
N GLY A 172 14.71 6.23 -4.42
CA GLY A 172 14.46 5.10 -5.30
C GLY A 172 13.17 5.27 -6.08
N ASN A 173 12.99 4.40 -7.06
CA ASN A 173 11.74 4.27 -7.79
C ASN A 173 11.50 2.78 -8.11
N ASN A 174 10.35 2.47 -8.71
CA ASN A 174 9.99 1.10 -9.09
C ASN A 174 10.44 0.69 -10.51
N ILE A 175 11.34 1.45 -11.15
CA ILE A 175 11.84 1.18 -12.50
C ILE A 175 13.23 0.55 -12.35
N PHE A 176 13.37 -0.69 -12.84
CA PHE A 176 14.64 -1.40 -12.87
C PHE A 176 15.30 -1.22 -14.23
N ASP A 177 16.63 -1.09 -14.24
CA ASP A 177 17.42 -0.82 -15.45
C ASP A 177 17.33 -1.94 -16.51
N ASP A 178 17.04 -3.18 -16.07
CA ASP A 178 16.96 -4.35 -16.94
C ASP A 178 15.64 -4.46 -17.73
N ILE A 179 14.69 -3.54 -17.54
CA ILE A 179 13.33 -3.65 -18.09
C ILE A 179 13.08 -2.57 -19.14
N ASP A 180 12.73 -3.00 -20.35
CA ASP A 180 12.22 -2.10 -21.38
C ASP A 180 10.76 -1.72 -21.12
N ILE A 181 10.57 -0.48 -20.67
CA ILE A 181 9.26 0.09 -20.32
C ILE A 181 8.35 0.20 -21.55
N THR A 182 8.89 0.20 -22.77
CA THR A 182 8.07 0.39 -23.97
C THR A 182 7.24 -0.84 -24.34
N THR A 183 7.72 -2.02 -23.96
CA THR A 183 7.14 -3.31 -24.38
C THR A 183 6.74 -4.21 -23.21
N CYS A 184 7.23 -3.96 -22.00
CA CYS A 184 6.93 -4.83 -20.87
C CYS A 184 5.45 -4.80 -20.48
N GLN A 185 4.99 -5.92 -19.94
CA GLN A 185 3.70 -6.05 -19.28
C GLN A 185 3.91 -6.83 -17.98
N PHE A 186 3.26 -6.41 -16.90
CA PHE A 186 3.37 -7.11 -15.62
C PHE A 186 2.86 -8.55 -15.71
N ASP A 187 3.67 -9.48 -15.20
CA ASP A 187 3.31 -10.88 -14.95
C ASP A 187 4.01 -11.35 -13.67
N LYS A 188 3.22 -11.87 -12.72
CA LYS A 188 3.69 -12.35 -11.41
C LYS A 188 4.60 -13.58 -11.49
N LYS A 189 4.44 -14.42 -12.52
CA LYS A 189 5.17 -15.69 -12.67
C LYS A 189 6.51 -15.50 -13.37
N ASP A 190 6.61 -14.50 -14.23
CA ASP A 190 7.83 -14.20 -14.96
C ASP A 190 8.91 -13.59 -14.04
N PRO A 191 10.18 -14.00 -14.17
CA PRO A 191 11.26 -13.48 -13.33
C PRO A 191 11.55 -12.00 -13.58
N ILE A 192 11.42 -11.53 -14.82
CA ILE A 192 11.72 -10.16 -15.25
C ILE A 192 10.46 -9.29 -15.21
N ASN A 193 9.38 -9.74 -15.87
CA ASN A 193 8.13 -8.98 -15.99
C ASN A 193 7.39 -8.75 -14.67
N ARG A 194 7.68 -9.50 -13.61
CA ARG A 194 7.17 -9.24 -12.26
C ARG A 194 7.55 -7.85 -11.73
N HIS A 195 8.57 -7.24 -12.31
CA HIS A 195 9.04 -5.90 -11.94
C HIS A 195 8.54 -4.81 -12.92
N CYS A 196 7.75 -5.17 -13.95
CA CYS A 196 7.22 -4.20 -14.91
C CYS A 196 6.12 -3.33 -14.26
N PRO A 197 6.19 -1.99 -14.39
CA PRO A 197 5.21 -1.06 -13.81
C PRO A 197 3.92 -0.89 -14.63
N ILE A 198 3.73 -1.65 -15.72
CA ILE A 198 2.59 -1.56 -16.63
C ILE A 198 1.64 -2.72 -16.39
N PHE A 199 0.44 -2.42 -15.90
CA PHE A 199 -0.57 -3.41 -15.56
C PHE A 199 -1.74 -3.33 -16.54
N LYS A 200 -2.24 -4.48 -16.99
CA LYS A 200 -3.55 -4.54 -17.65
C LYS A 200 -4.65 -4.59 -16.59
N LEU A 201 -5.74 -3.85 -16.80
CA LEU A 201 -6.89 -3.90 -15.91
C LEU A 201 -7.51 -5.30 -15.84
N GLY A 202 -7.56 -6.02 -16.96
CA GLY A 202 -8.05 -7.40 -17.01
C GLY A 202 -7.29 -8.33 -16.08
N TYR A 203 -5.95 -8.20 -16.03
CA TYR A 203 -5.12 -8.97 -15.09
C TYR A 203 -5.47 -8.68 -13.62
N ILE A 204 -5.71 -7.41 -13.30
CA ILE A 204 -6.13 -7.01 -11.94
C ILE A 204 -7.52 -7.59 -11.62
N PHE A 205 -8.46 -7.53 -12.55
CA PHE A 205 -9.81 -8.08 -12.38
C PHE A 205 -9.77 -9.60 -12.16
N GLU A 206 -8.92 -10.31 -12.89
CA GLU A 206 -8.73 -11.76 -12.73
C GLU A 206 -8.14 -12.12 -11.35
N GLU A 207 -7.11 -11.41 -10.88
CA GLU A 207 -6.50 -11.67 -9.55
C GLU A 207 -7.50 -11.52 -8.39
N ILE A 208 -8.49 -10.62 -8.53
CA ILE A 208 -9.54 -10.42 -7.52
C ILE A 208 -10.85 -11.18 -7.83
N ASN A 209 -10.88 -11.99 -8.89
CA ASN A 209 -12.07 -12.72 -9.38
C ASN A 209 -13.29 -11.79 -9.66
N LEU A 210 -13.04 -10.60 -10.22
CA LEU A 210 -14.08 -9.64 -10.54
C LEU A 210 -14.85 -10.07 -11.79
N LYS A 211 -16.19 -10.08 -11.69
CA LYS A 211 -17.09 -10.45 -12.78
C LYS A 211 -17.60 -9.21 -13.52
N PRO A 212 -17.94 -9.30 -14.82
CA PRO A 212 -18.50 -8.19 -15.59
C PRO A 212 -19.67 -7.43 -14.91
N PRO A 213 -20.71 -8.07 -14.34
CA PRO A 213 -21.82 -7.35 -13.72
C PRO A 213 -21.44 -6.55 -12.47
N ALA A 214 -20.24 -6.74 -11.91
CA ALA A 214 -19.81 -5.96 -10.73
C ALA A 214 -19.41 -4.52 -11.08
N LEU A 215 -19.01 -4.24 -12.33
CA LEU A 215 -18.64 -2.87 -12.76
C LEU A 215 -19.83 -2.04 -13.24
N TYR A 216 -21.02 -2.63 -13.33
CA TYR A 216 -22.21 -1.99 -13.87
C TYR A 216 -23.35 -2.04 -12.86
N LYS A 217 -24.11 -0.95 -12.81
CA LYS A 217 -25.33 -0.91 -12.02
C LYS A 217 -26.39 -1.72 -12.75
N ASN A 218 -26.75 -2.89 -12.20
CA ASN A 218 -27.94 -3.61 -12.61
C ASN A 218 -29.15 -2.81 -12.12
N TYR A 219 -29.94 -2.27 -13.04
CA TYR A 219 -31.27 -1.76 -12.76
C TYR A 219 -32.30 -2.85 -13.06
#